data_AF-A6MKK6-F1
#
_entry.id   AF-A6MKK6-F1
#
_cell.length_a   1.000
_cell.length_b   1.000
_cell.length_c   1.000
_cell.angle_alpha   90.00
_cell.angle_beta   90.00
_cell.angle_gamma   90.00
#
_symmetry.space_group_name_H-M   'P 1'
#
loop_
_entity.id
_entity.type
_entity.pdbx_description
1 polymer ?
#
loop_
_entity_poly.entity_id
_entity_poly.type
_entity_poly.pdbx_seq_one_letter_code
_entity_poly.pdbx_strand_id
1 'polypeptide(L)'
;AVDILKTERLGHGYRTLEDQALYDRLRQANMHFEICPWSSYLTGAWKPDTEHAVVRLRNDQANYSLNTDDPLIFKSTLDTDSQMPKRDMGFSEEEFKRLNINAAKSSFLPEDEKRELLDLLYKAYGMTPSASAGQHH
;
A
#
# COMPACT_ATOMS: atom_id res chain seq x y z
N ALA A 1 -11.88 13.07 5.20
CA ALA A 1 -11.34 12.57 3.92
C ALA A 1 -12.39 11.74 3.16
N VAL A 2 -12.80 10.58 3.69
CA VAL A 2 -13.68 9.64 2.96
C VAL A 2 -15.11 10.16 2.75
N ASP A 3 -15.85 10.49 3.81
CA ASP A 3 -17.30 10.75 3.67
C ASP A 3 -17.64 12.11 3.03
N ILE A 4 -16.83 13.15 3.28
CA ILE A 4 -17.09 14.51 2.80
C ILE A 4 -16.33 14.83 1.51
N LEU A 5 -15.01 14.56 1.48
CA LEU A 5 -14.16 14.89 0.32
C LEU A 5 -14.15 13.80 -0.75
N LYS A 6 -14.78 12.65 -0.48
CA LYS A 6 -14.90 11.52 -1.41
C LYS A 6 -13.56 11.04 -1.95
N THR A 7 -12.55 11.00 -1.08
CA THR A 7 -11.22 10.53 -1.49
C THR A 7 -11.24 9.05 -1.90
N GLU A 8 -10.43 8.71 -2.89
CA GLU A 8 -10.28 7.35 -3.44
C GLU A 8 -9.14 6.58 -2.77
N ARG A 9 -8.17 7.29 -2.17
CA ARG A 9 -7.00 6.74 -1.47
C ARG A 9 -6.69 7.58 -0.23
N LEU A 10 -6.04 6.99 0.76
CA LEU A 10 -5.63 7.69 1.97
C LEU A 10 -4.11 7.80 2.04
N GLY A 11 -3.61 9.03 1.97
CA GLY A 11 -2.26 9.38 2.43
C GLY A 11 -2.08 8.96 3.89
N HIS A 12 -1.12 8.09 4.15
CA HIS A 12 -0.86 7.49 5.46
C HIS A 12 -2.01 6.62 6.00
N GLY A 13 -3.03 7.23 6.58
CA GLY A 13 -4.20 6.54 7.15
C GLY A 13 -3.92 5.67 8.39
N TYR A 14 -2.78 5.79 9.06
CA TYR A 14 -2.38 4.92 10.19
C TYR A 14 -3.43 4.83 11.32
N ARG A 15 -4.01 5.98 11.69
CA ARG A 15 -4.98 6.09 12.79
C ARG A 15 -6.37 5.55 12.44
N THR A 16 -6.59 5.09 11.21
CA THR A 16 -7.81 4.36 10.83
C THR A 16 -8.00 3.13 11.72
N LEU A 17 -6.89 2.50 12.16
CA LEU A 17 -6.94 1.32 13.03
C LEU A 17 -7.42 1.60 14.46
N GLU A 18 -7.55 2.87 14.87
CA GLU A 18 -8.13 3.25 16.17
C GLU A 18 -9.65 3.06 16.20
N ASP A 19 -10.29 3.00 15.03
CA ASP A 19 -11.73 2.73 14.88
C ASP A 19 -11.91 1.47 14.01
N GLN A 20 -12.16 0.34 14.67
CA GLN A 20 -12.31 -0.95 14.00
C GLN A 20 -13.48 -0.98 13.00
N ALA A 21 -14.59 -0.31 13.31
CA ALA A 21 -15.74 -0.27 12.41
C ALA A 21 -15.45 0.57 11.15
N LEU A 22 -14.74 1.69 11.31
CA LEU A 22 -14.25 2.48 10.18
C LEU A 22 -13.27 1.67 9.33
N TYR A 23 -12.29 1.02 9.96
CA TYR A 23 -11.30 0.21 9.25
C TYR A 23 -11.95 -0.92 8.45
N ASP A 24 -12.88 -1.66 9.04
CA ASP A 24 -13.61 -2.73 8.36
C ASP A 24 -14.43 -2.20 7.18
N ARG A 25 -15.11 -1.05 7.35
CA ARG A 25 -15.83 -0.37 6.27
C ARG A 25 -14.90 -0.01 5.11
N LEU A 26 -13.72 0.56 5.40
CA LEU A 26 -12.75 0.96 4.37
C LEU A 26 -12.11 -0.23 3.67
N ARG A 27 -11.85 -1.32 4.40
CA ARG A 27 -11.41 -2.59 3.82
C ARG A 27 -12.45 -3.18 2.87
N GLN A 28 -13.71 -3.20 3.26
CA GLN A 28 -14.81 -3.69 2.41
C GLN A 28 -14.95 -2.86 1.13
N ALA A 29 -14.68 -1.55 1.22
CA ALA A 29 -14.66 -0.65 0.08
C ALA A 29 -13.35 -0.70 -0.74
N ASN A 30 -12.42 -1.60 -0.40
CA ASN A 30 -11.10 -1.72 -1.03
C ASN A 30 -10.26 -0.42 -1.04
N MET A 31 -10.42 0.41 0.00
CA MET A 31 -9.66 1.67 0.17
C MET A 31 -8.15 1.42 0.11
N HIS A 32 -7.44 2.20 -0.71
CA HIS A 32 -5.98 2.13 -0.81
C HIS A 32 -5.31 3.03 0.23
N PHE A 33 -4.38 2.47 1.02
CA PHE A 33 -3.56 3.22 1.97
C PHE A 33 -2.14 3.46 1.43
N GLU A 34 -1.73 4.72 1.33
CA GLU A 34 -0.40 5.13 0.90
C GLU A 34 0.53 5.17 2.12
N ILE A 35 1.21 4.07 2.42
CA ILE A 35 1.97 3.89 3.66
C ILE A 35 3.41 4.37 3.48
N CYS A 36 3.92 5.13 4.45
CA CYS A 36 5.27 5.68 4.44
C CYS A 36 6.00 5.31 5.76
N PRO A 37 6.54 4.08 5.89
CA PRO A 37 7.08 3.58 7.15
C PRO A 37 8.15 4.48 7.78
N TRP A 38 9.16 4.90 6.99
CA TRP A 38 10.27 5.70 7.49
C TRP A 38 9.83 7.13 7.86
N SER A 39 8.99 7.73 7.02
CA SER A 39 8.36 9.03 7.31
C SER A 39 7.55 8.98 8.62
N SER A 40 6.75 7.92 8.82
CA SER A 40 5.91 7.79 10.01
C SER A 40 6.72 7.76 11.32
N TYR A 41 7.93 7.17 11.27
CA TYR A 41 8.87 7.16 12.38
C TYR A 41 9.45 8.56 12.64
N LEU A 42 9.94 9.24 11.61
CA LEU A 42 10.60 10.55 11.77
C LEU A 42 9.63 11.68 12.13
N THR A 43 8.37 11.59 11.69
CA THR A 43 7.32 12.57 12.00
C THR A 43 6.63 12.30 13.34
N GLY A 44 6.88 11.14 13.96
CA GLY A 44 6.20 10.69 15.18
C GLY A 44 4.74 10.27 14.96
N ALA A 45 4.31 10.12 13.70
CA ALA A 45 2.99 9.59 13.37
C ALA A 45 2.85 8.11 13.80
N TRP A 46 3.95 7.37 13.81
CA TRP A 46 4.08 6.07 14.46
C TRP A 46 5.14 6.14 15.56
N LYS A 47 4.88 5.48 16.69
CA LYS A 47 5.84 5.36 17.78
C LYS A 47 6.47 3.96 17.77
N PRO A 48 7.80 3.84 17.82
CA PRO A 48 8.51 2.57 17.64
C PRO A 48 8.27 1.53 18.75
N ASP A 49 7.70 1.94 19.89
CA ASP A 49 7.26 1.07 20.97
C ASP A 49 5.88 0.42 20.73
N THR A 50 5.25 0.73 19.59
CA THR A 50 3.97 0.16 19.15
C THR A 50 4.13 -0.61 17.83
N GLU A 51 3.24 -1.55 17.56
CA GLU A 51 3.22 -2.22 16.24
C GLU A 51 2.80 -1.23 15.14
N HIS A 52 3.57 -1.16 14.05
CA HIS A 52 3.26 -0.27 12.93
C HIS A 52 1.98 -0.72 12.20
N ALA A 53 1.11 0.22 11.82
CA ALA A 53 -0.18 -0.06 11.18
C ALA A 53 -0.08 -0.98 9.94
N VAL A 54 1.03 -0.87 9.19
CA VAL A 54 1.32 -1.72 8.02
C VAL A 54 1.35 -3.22 8.34
N VAL A 55 1.71 -3.62 9.56
CA VAL A 55 1.70 -5.02 9.99
C VAL A 55 0.28 -5.57 9.97
N ARG A 56 -0.67 -4.80 10.53
CA ARG A 56 -2.09 -5.14 10.48
C ARG A 56 -2.58 -5.19 9.03
N LEU A 57 -2.27 -4.18 8.21
CA LEU A 57 -2.67 -4.14 6.80
C LEU A 57 -2.16 -5.36 6.01
N ARG A 58 -0.92 -5.79 6.27
CA ARG A 58 -0.33 -7.01 5.70
C ARG A 58 -1.08 -8.27 6.12
N ASN A 59 -1.25 -8.47 7.43
CA ASN A 59 -1.93 -9.66 7.98
C ASN A 59 -3.35 -9.80 7.42
N ASP A 60 -3.98 -8.65 7.22
CA ASP A 60 -5.34 -8.51 6.72
C ASP A 60 -5.45 -8.61 5.20
N GLN A 61 -4.32 -8.65 4.48
CA GLN A 61 -4.24 -8.60 3.02
C GLN A 61 -4.96 -7.36 2.45
N ALA A 62 -4.88 -6.24 3.17
CA ALA A 62 -5.47 -4.97 2.76
C ALA A 62 -4.79 -4.38 1.51
N ASN A 63 -5.43 -3.37 0.91
CA ASN A 63 -4.95 -2.64 -0.25
C ASN A 63 -4.05 -1.47 0.20
N TYR A 64 -2.74 -1.56 -0.03
CA TYR A 64 -1.78 -0.51 0.34
C TYR A 64 -0.55 -0.52 -0.55
N SER A 65 0.23 0.56 -0.49
CA SER A 65 1.54 0.73 -1.13
C SER A 65 2.61 1.16 -0.10
N LEU A 66 3.89 1.01 -0.43
CA LEU A 66 5.01 1.57 0.33
C LEU A 66 5.61 2.75 -0.42
N ASN A 67 5.84 3.86 0.28
CA ASN A 67 6.20 5.15 -0.31
C ASN A 67 7.25 5.86 0.57
N THR A 68 8.09 6.69 -0.05
CA THR A 68 9.16 7.43 0.64
C THR A 68 8.69 8.71 1.31
N ASP A 69 7.54 9.24 0.89
CA ASP A 69 7.06 10.57 1.27
C ASP A 69 8.03 11.68 0.81
N ASP A 70 8.82 12.27 1.71
CA ASP A 70 9.79 13.33 1.43
C ASP A 70 11.26 12.83 1.47
N PRO A 71 11.76 12.11 0.44
CA PRO A 71 13.07 11.43 0.49
C PRO A 71 14.25 12.40 0.69
N LEU A 72 14.12 13.66 0.24
CA LEU A 72 15.13 14.70 0.48
C LEU A 72 15.24 15.06 1.96
N ILE A 73 14.10 15.24 2.65
CA ILE A 73 14.03 15.63 4.06
C ILE A 73 14.43 14.45 4.95
N PHE A 74 13.88 13.28 4.64
CA PHE A 74 14.08 12.06 5.42
C PHE A 74 15.37 11.30 5.10
N LYS A 75 16.13 11.78 4.11
CA LYS A 75 17.39 11.19 3.63
C LYS A 75 17.23 9.70 3.33
N SER A 76 16.13 9.35 2.68
CA SER A 76 15.70 7.98 2.43
C SER A 76 15.56 7.69 0.94
N THR A 77 15.48 6.40 0.64
CA THR A 77 15.08 5.87 -0.67
C THR A 77 13.97 4.86 -0.47
N LEU A 78 13.37 4.36 -1.55
CA LEU A 78 12.37 3.29 -1.44
C LEU A 78 12.96 2.01 -0.81
N ASP A 79 14.27 1.79 -0.92
CA ASP A 79 14.94 0.70 -0.21
C ASP A 79 14.88 0.91 1.31
N THR A 80 15.01 2.14 1.82
CA THR A 80 14.81 2.43 3.25
C THR A 80 13.44 1.94 3.74
N ASP A 81 12.38 2.31 3.02
CA ASP A 81 10.99 1.94 3.33
C ASP A 81 10.66 0.47 3.04
N SER A 82 11.51 -0.24 2.29
CA SER A 82 11.37 -1.68 2.02
C SER A 82 12.17 -2.54 3.00
N GLN A 83 13.38 -2.11 3.39
CA GLN A 83 14.23 -2.84 4.32
C GLN A 83 13.66 -2.86 5.74
N MET A 84 13.04 -1.76 6.18
CA MET A 84 12.44 -1.67 7.51
C MET A 84 11.31 -2.71 7.70
N PRO A 85 10.28 -2.79 6.84
CA PRO A 85 9.28 -3.85 6.94
C PRO A 85 9.83 -5.26 6.73
N LYS A 86 10.83 -5.42 5.84
CA LYS A 86 11.47 -6.73 5.59
C LYS A 86 12.20 -7.25 6.83
N ARG A 87 12.97 -6.40 7.50
CA ARG A 87 13.78 -6.77 8.68
C ARG A 87 12.95 -6.91 9.94
N ASP A 88 12.02 -5.97 10.16
CA ASP A 88 11.40 -5.77 11.47
C ASP A 88 9.91 -6.15 11.51
N MET A 89 9.26 -6.37 10.36
CA MET A 89 7.79 -6.51 10.26
C MET A 89 7.33 -7.74 9.48
N GLY A 90 8.25 -8.66 9.14
CA GLY A 90 7.94 -9.94 8.52
C GLY A 90 7.46 -9.86 7.06
N PHE A 91 7.85 -8.81 6.32
CA PHE A 91 7.52 -8.72 4.90
C PHE A 91 8.34 -9.73 4.07
N SER A 92 7.63 -10.53 3.28
CA SER A 92 8.22 -11.45 2.31
C SER A 92 8.31 -10.80 0.92
N GLU A 93 9.09 -11.42 0.03
CA GLU A 93 9.12 -11.02 -1.39
C GLU A 93 7.72 -11.08 -2.02
N GLU A 94 6.93 -12.10 -1.70
CA GLU A 94 5.56 -12.25 -2.19
C GLU A 94 4.65 -11.11 -1.73
N GLU A 95 4.85 -10.61 -0.51
CA GLU A 95 4.13 -9.43 -0.04
C GLU A 95 4.54 -8.17 -0.81
N PHE A 96 5.84 -7.99 -1.09
CA PHE A 96 6.31 -6.86 -1.92
C PHE A 96 5.75 -6.92 -3.35
N LYS A 97 5.64 -8.10 -3.96
CA LYS A 97 4.97 -8.26 -5.27
C LYS A 97 3.49 -7.88 -5.18
N ARG A 98 2.79 -8.41 -4.16
CA ARG A 98 1.36 -8.17 -3.93
C ARG A 98 1.04 -6.69 -3.75
N LEU A 99 1.77 -5.99 -2.87
CA LEU A 99 1.51 -4.57 -2.61
C LEU A 99 1.81 -3.69 -3.84
N ASN A 100 2.79 -4.03 -4.67
CA ASN A 100 3.08 -3.28 -5.90
C ASN A 100 2.01 -3.50 -6.97
N ILE A 101 1.50 -4.72 -7.11
CA ILE A 101 0.34 -5.00 -7.98
C ILE A 101 -0.89 -4.22 -7.51
N ASN A 102 -1.12 -4.15 -6.19
CA ASN A 102 -2.20 -3.35 -5.62
C ASN A 102 -2.02 -1.84 -5.84
N ALA A 103 -0.79 -1.34 -5.73
CA ALA A 103 -0.44 0.05 -6.04
C ALA A 103 -0.73 0.38 -7.51
N ALA A 104 -0.37 -0.51 -8.44
CA ALA A 104 -0.70 -0.36 -9.86
C ALA A 104 -2.21 -0.35 -10.10
N LYS A 105 -2.96 -1.30 -9.52
CA LYS A 105 -4.44 -1.35 -9.60
C LYS A 105 -5.10 -0.08 -9.03
N SER A 106 -4.51 0.48 -7.99
CA SER A 106 -4.98 1.69 -7.29
C SER A 106 -4.33 2.98 -7.83
N SER A 107 -3.60 2.91 -8.93
CA SER A 107 -3.08 4.11 -9.60
C SER A 107 -4.21 4.89 -10.24
N PHE A 108 -4.02 6.20 -10.39
CA PHE A 108 -4.93 7.08 -11.12
C PHE A 108 -4.66 7.09 -12.63
N LEU A 109 -3.91 6.10 -13.14
CA LEU A 109 -3.71 5.93 -14.57
C LEU A 109 -5.03 5.59 -15.26
N PRO A 110 -5.20 6.00 -16.53
CA PRO A 110 -6.20 5.43 -17.42
C PRO A 110 -6.14 3.89 -17.45
N GLU A 111 -7.28 3.24 -17.68
CA GLU A 111 -7.40 1.78 -17.55
C GLU A 111 -6.51 0.99 -18.53
N ASP A 112 -6.21 1.53 -19.71
CA ASP A 112 -5.26 0.98 -20.67
C ASP A 112 -3.81 1.07 -20.17
N GLU A 113 -3.37 2.24 -19.70
CA GLU A 113 -2.04 2.42 -19.10
C GLU A 113 -1.87 1.58 -17.83
N LYS A 114 -2.94 1.44 -17.03
CA LYS A 114 -2.96 0.58 -15.85
C LYS A 114 -2.79 -0.90 -16.21
N ARG A 115 -3.43 -1.37 -17.30
CA ARG A 115 -3.24 -2.73 -17.82
C ARG A 115 -1.80 -2.94 -18.29
N GLU A 116 -1.22 -1.98 -19.01
CA GLU A 116 0.17 -2.04 -19.45
C GLU A 116 1.15 -2.13 -18.27
N LEU A 117 0.93 -1.30 -17.23
CA LEU A 117 1.73 -1.34 -16.01
C LEU A 117 1.60 -2.70 -15.29
N LEU A 118 0.38 -3.26 -15.21
CA LEU A 118 0.16 -4.56 -14.61
C LEU A 118 0.86 -5.68 -15.39
N ASP A 119 0.79 -5.66 -16.72
CA ASP A 119 1.49 -6.64 -17.56
C ASP A 119 3.01 -6.55 -17.40
N LEU A 120 3.55 -5.33 -17.28
CA LEU A 120 4.97 -5.10 -16.97
C LEU A 120 5.34 -5.74 -15.63
N LEU A 121 4.54 -5.51 -14.58
CA LEU A 121 4.79 -6.08 -13.24
C LEU A 121 4.68 -7.60 -13.24
N TYR A 122 3.65 -8.17 -13.86
CA TYR A 122 3.50 -9.63 -13.93
C TYR A 122 4.68 -10.28 -14.65
N LYS A 123 5.13 -9.70 -15.77
CA LYS A 123 6.33 -10.15 -16.48
C LYS A 123 7.58 -10.06 -15.61
N ALA A 124 7.78 -8.93 -14.91
CA ALA A 124 8.93 -8.72 -14.04
C ALA A 124 8.97 -9.71 -12.86
N TYR A 125 7.79 -10.11 -12.36
CA TYR A 125 7.65 -11.05 -11.25
C TYR A 125 7.57 -12.52 -11.67
N GLY A 126 7.65 -12.82 -12.97
CA GLY A 126 7.48 -14.18 -13.48
C GLY A 126 6.09 -14.77 -13.22
N MET A 127 5.09 -13.91 -13.06
CA MET A 127 3.69 -14.29 -12.86
C MET A 127 2.99 -14.36 -14.21
N THR A 128 2.15 -15.37 -14.40
CA THR A 128 1.23 -15.39 -15.54
C THR A 128 0.12 -14.36 -15.31
N PRO A 129 -0.18 -13.48 -16.28
CA PRO A 129 -1.35 -12.62 -16.19
C PRO A 129 -2.58 -13.50 -15.96
N SER A 130 -3.33 -13.20 -14.90
CA SER A 130 -4.56 -13.95 -14.62
C SER A 130 -5.49 -13.82 -15.83
N ALA A 131 -5.99 -14.95 -16.34
CA ALA A 131 -6.98 -15.02 -17.42
C ALA A 131 -8.32 -14.30 -17.08
N SER A 132 -8.46 -13.74 -15.87
CA SER A 132 -9.62 -12.98 -15.40
C SER A 132 -9.73 -11.56 -15.97
N ALA A 133 -8.83 -11.12 -16.87
CA ALA A 133 -8.97 -9.83 -17.57
C ALA A 133 -10.16 -9.79 -18.57
N GLY A 134 -10.91 -10.88 -18.71
CA GLY A 134 -12.02 -11.03 -19.67
C GLY A 134 -13.44 -11.10 -19.08
N GLN A 135 -13.70 -10.60 -17.87
CA GLN A 135 -15.06 -10.56 -17.32
C GLN A 135 -15.47 -9.16 -16.87
N HIS A 136 -15.72 -8.26 -17.83
CA HIS A 136 -16.75 -7.23 -17.72
C HIS A 136 -17.21 -6.89 -19.13
N HIS A 137 -18.27 -7.57 -19.57
CA HIS A 137 -19.17 -7.14 -20.64
C HIS A 137 -20.30 -6.33 -20.03
#